data_AF-A0A822EA52-F1
#
_entry.id   AF-A0A822EA52-F1
#
_cell.length_a   1.000
_cell.length_b   1.000
_cell.length_c   1.000
_cell.angle_alpha   90.00
_cell.angle_beta   90.00
_cell.angle_gamma   90.00
#
_symmetry.space_group_name_H-M   'P 1'
#
loop_
_entity.id
_entity.type
_entity.pdbx_description
1 polymer ?
#
loop_
_entity_poly.entity_id
_entity_poly.type
_entity_poly.pdbx_seq_one_letter_code
_entity_poly.pdbx_strand_id
1 'polypeptide(L)'
;DVEVANDKEDSRSLHITIHKPVNNIYVKTSPPILNAKFTFDDHIRCMTAKQNLIKGRQRARQIKLSKIASILEIQTTSLNTINQSKMFTNTNYTQYQLGKDFNLTVVRNCPVK
;
A
#
# COMPACT_ATOMS: atom_id res chain seq x y z
N ASP A 1 -1.06 5.86 6.44
CA ASP A 1 -1.44 4.43 6.31
C ASP A 1 -2.14 4.22 4.97
N VAL A 2 -2.22 2.99 4.45
CA VAL A 2 -2.89 2.70 3.16
C VAL A 2 -4.05 1.74 3.35
N GLU A 3 -5.22 2.17 2.92
CA GLU A 3 -6.45 1.40 2.86
C GLU A 3 -6.78 1.05 1.41
N VAL A 4 -7.22 -0.19 1.18
CA VAL A 4 -7.54 -0.71 -0.15
C VAL A 4 -8.88 -1.44 -0.05
N ALA A 5 -9.86 -0.99 -0.82
CA ALA A 5 -11.19 -1.57 -0.90
C ALA A 5 -11.53 -1.93 -2.35
N ASN A 6 -12.34 -2.97 -2.55
CA ASN A 6 -12.91 -3.25 -3.86
C ASN A 6 -14.05 -2.27 -4.13
N ASP A 7 -14.23 -1.89 -5.38
CA ASP A 7 -15.46 -1.27 -5.84
C ASP A 7 -16.59 -2.32 -5.85
N LYS A 8 -17.80 -1.91 -5.46
CA LYS A 8 -18.96 -2.81 -5.35
C LYS A 8 -19.60 -3.07 -6.72
N GLU A 9 -19.49 -2.10 -7.62
CA GLU A 9 -20.17 -2.09 -8.92
C GLU A 9 -19.22 -2.50 -10.06
N ASP A 10 -17.90 -2.40 -9.85
CA ASP A 10 -16.90 -2.75 -10.87
C ASP A 10 -15.77 -3.62 -10.30
N SER A 11 -15.75 -4.90 -10.68
CA SER A 11 -14.74 -5.87 -10.25
C SER A 11 -13.31 -5.53 -10.72
N ARG A 12 -13.17 -4.60 -11.66
CA ARG A 12 -11.88 -4.10 -12.16
C ARG A 12 -11.42 -2.83 -11.46
N SER A 13 -12.14 -2.36 -10.45
CA SER A 13 -11.84 -1.12 -9.77
C SER A 13 -11.48 -1.31 -8.29
N LEU A 14 -10.51 -0.52 -7.83
CA LEU A 14 -10.10 -0.42 -6.43
C LEU A 14 -10.24 1.02 -5.93
N HIS A 15 -10.78 1.16 -4.72
CA HIS A 15 -10.70 2.41 -3.97
C HIS A 15 -9.47 2.35 -3.07
N ILE A 16 -8.58 3.34 -3.21
CA ILE A 16 -7.37 3.45 -2.41
C ILE A 16 -7.38 4.78 -1.67
N THR A 17 -7.20 4.68 -0.35
CA THR A 17 -7.12 5.83 0.54
C THR A 17 -5.76 5.83 1.25
N ILE A 18 -5.04 6.96 1.19
CA ILE A 18 -3.75 7.14 1.86
C ILE A 18 -3.90 8.22 2.92
N HIS A 19 -3.65 7.87 4.18
CA HIS A 19 -3.70 8.78 5.31
C HIS A 19 -2.31 9.30 5.69
N LYS A 20 -2.25 10.56 6.14
CA LYS A 20 -1.07 11.08 6.85
C LYS A 20 -0.83 10.25 8.12
N PRO A 21 0.43 10.07 8.53
CA PRO A 21 0.71 9.57 9.87
C PRO A 21 0.10 10.56 10.88
N VAL A 22 -0.76 10.06 11.77
CA VAL A 22 -1.37 10.87 12.82
C VAL A 22 -0.34 10.99 13.94
N ASN A 23 0.35 12.13 13.99
CA ASN A 23 1.36 12.40 15.00
C ASN A 23 0.79 13.10 16.25
N ASN A 24 -0.50 13.46 16.22
CA ASN A 24 -1.17 14.21 17.29
C ASN A 24 -2.40 13.43 17.80
N ILE A 25 -2.33 13.02 19.07
CA ILE A 25 -3.38 12.25 19.77
C ILE A 25 -4.69 13.05 19.89
N TYR A 26 -4.63 14.39 19.85
CA TYR A 26 -5.79 15.27 20.00
C TYR A 26 -6.54 15.54 18.68
N VAL A 27 -5.94 15.25 17.53
CA VAL A 27 -6.58 15.44 16.22
C VAL A 27 -7.17 14.10 15.77
N LYS A 28 -8.48 13.94 15.99
CA LYS A 28 -9.18 12.67 15.74
C LYS A 28 -9.11 12.17 14.30
N THR A 29 -9.01 13.04 13.29
CA THR A 29 -8.97 12.63 11.88
C THR A 29 -8.39 13.73 11.00
N SER A 30 -7.15 13.56 10.54
CA SER A 30 -6.65 14.36 9.42
C SER A 30 -7.23 13.83 8.10
N PRO A 31 -7.64 14.70 7.16
CA PRO A 31 -8.14 14.26 5.87
C PRO A 31 -7.10 13.41 5.13
N PRO A 32 -7.54 12.43 4.32
CA PRO A 32 -6.61 11.59 3.57
C PRO A 32 -5.81 12.43 2.57
N ILE A 33 -4.55 12.06 2.36
CA ILE A 33 -3.67 12.63 1.33
C ILE A 33 -4.18 12.27 -0.06
N LEU A 34 -4.69 11.05 -0.20
CA LEU A 34 -5.24 10.52 -1.43
C LEU A 34 -6.51 9.76 -1.10
N ASN A 35 -7.56 10.02 -1.86
CA ASN A 35 -8.74 9.17 -1.95
C ASN A 35 -9.09 9.10 -3.44
N ALA A 36 -8.85 7.95 -4.06
CA ALA A 36 -9.00 7.80 -5.50
C ALA A 36 -9.47 6.39 -5.88
N LYS A 37 -10.15 6.33 -7.02
CA LYS A 37 -10.54 5.08 -7.69
C LYS A 37 -9.53 4.79 -8.79
N PHE A 38 -9.04 3.55 -8.80
CA PHE A 38 -8.13 3.03 -9.81
C PHE A 38 -8.84 1.92 -10.56
N THR A 39 -9.01 2.09 -11.86
CA THR A 39 -9.63 1.10 -12.74
C THR A 39 -8.55 0.39 -13.54
N PHE A 40 -8.67 -0.92 -13.66
CA PHE A 40 -7.76 -1.81 -14.38
C PHE A 40 -8.46 -2.40 -15.61
N ASP A 41 -7.67 -2.93 -16.55
CA ASP A 41 -8.23 -3.52 -17.77
C ASP A 41 -9.05 -4.79 -17.46
N ASP A 42 -8.61 -5.56 -16.47
CA ASP A 42 -9.20 -6.84 -16.07
C ASP A 42 -9.13 -7.09 -14.55
N HIS A 43 -9.92 -8.05 -14.09
CA HIS A 43 -10.04 -8.40 -12.68
C HIS A 43 -8.73 -8.99 -12.10
N ILE A 44 -7.94 -9.70 -12.92
CA ILE A 44 -6.69 -10.29 -12.45
C ILE A 44 -5.70 -9.17 -12.11
N ARG A 45 -5.54 -8.17 -12.99
CA ARG A 45 -4.72 -6.97 -12.72
C ARG A 45 -5.17 -6.22 -11.48
N CYS A 46 -6.47 -6.01 -11.33
CA CYS A 46 -7.07 -5.40 -10.13
C CYS A 46 -6.70 -6.20 -8.86
N MET A 47 -6.87 -7.52 -8.89
CA MET A 47 -6.57 -8.37 -7.75
C MET A 47 -5.08 -8.41 -7.42
N THR A 48 -4.20 -8.49 -8.43
CA THR A 48 -2.74 -8.44 -8.27
C THR A 48 -2.31 -7.12 -7.63
N ALA A 49 -2.85 -5.99 -8.09
CA ALA A 49 -2.58 -4.69 -7.50
C ALA A 49 -2.99 -4.65 -6.02
N LYS A 50 -4.19 -5.12 -5.69
CA LYS A 50 -4.67 -5.23 -4.31
C LYS A 50 -3.74 -6.09 -3.44
N GLN A 51 -3.34 -7.27 -3.92
CA GLN A 51 -2.45 -8.17 -3.19
C GLN A 51 -1.08 -7.52 -2.93
N ASN A 52 -0.50 -6.84 -3.92
CA ASN A 52 0.79 -6.16 -3.79
C ASN A 52 0.72 -5.02 -2.76
N LEU A 53 -0.36 -4.25 -2.74
CA LEU A 53 -0.57 -3.18 -1.77
C LEU A 53 -0.71 -3.71 -0.34
N ILE A 54 -1.48 -4.79 -0.14
CA ILE A 54 -1.65 -5.43 1.17
C ILE A 54 -0.33 -5.99 1.68
N LYS A 55 0.39 -6.76 0.83
CA LYS A 55 1.69 -7.34 1.17
C LYS A 55 2.73 -6.25 1.49
N GLY A 56 2.80 -5.21 0.65
CA GLY A 56 3.70 -4.07 0.85
C GLY A 56 3.44 -3.35 2.18
N ARG A 57 2.16 -3.09 2.50
CA ARG A 57 1.76 -2.49 3.79
C ARG A 57 2.16 -3.35 4.98
N GLN A 58 1.86 -4.65 4.95
CA GLN A 58 2.21 -5.56 6.04
C GLN A 58 3.73 -5.61 6.25
N ARG A 59 4.50 -5.67 5.16
CA ARG A 59 5.96 -5.65 5.22
C ARG A 59 6.50 -4.34 5.80
N ALA A 60 5.98 -3.19 5.38
CA ALA A 60 6.38 -1.89 5.94
C ALA A 60 6.11 -1.80 7.44
N ARG A 61 4.97 -2.36 7.90
CA ARG A 61 4.66 -2.45 9.34
C ARG A 61 5.62 -3.38 10.08
N GLN A 62 5.93 -4.54 9.50
CA GLN A 62 6.89 -5.48 10.10
C GLN A 62 8.28 -4.85 10.25
N ILE A 63 8.77 -4.15 9.22
CA ILE A 63 10.06 -3.44 9.27
C ILE A 63 10.04 -2.37 10.37
N LYS A 64 8.97 -1.57 10.44
CA LYS A 64 8.82 -0.54 11.46
C LYS A 64 8.84 -1.14 12.88
N LEU A 65 8.07 -2.20 13.11
CA LEU A 65 8.00 -2.88 14.41
C LEU A 65 9.34 -3.53 14.78
N SER A 66 10.01 -4.19 13.82
CA SER A 66 11.33 -4.78 14.04
C SER A 66 12.36 -3.71 14.43
N LYS A 67 12.31 -2.53 13.81
CA LYS A 67 13.19 -1.42 14.19
C LYS A 67 12.89 -0.91 15.60
N ILE A 68 11.61 -0.80 15.98
CA ILE A 68 11.21 -0.42 17.35
C ILE A 68 11.72 -1.45 18.35
N ALA A 69 11.49 -2.74 18.11
CA ALA A 69 11.93 -3.81 19.01
C ALA A 69 13.45 -3.86 19.18
N SER A 70 14.21 -3.63 18.09
CA SER A 70 15.67 -3.53 18.14
C SER A 70 16.17 -2.39 19.02
N ILE A 71 15.47 -1.26 19.05
CA ILE A 71 15.82 -0.13 19.94
C ILE A 71 15.50 -0.48 21.40
N LEU A 72 14.46 -1.29 21.63
CA LEU A 72 14.04 -1.72 22.96
C LEU A 72 14.76 -2.98 23.44
N GLU A 73 15.73 -3.49 22.68
CA GLU A 73 16.47 -4.74 22.97
C GLU A 73 15.56 -5.97 23.18
N ILE A 74 14.34 -5.91 22.63
CA ILE A 74 13.39 -7.02 22.68
C ILE A 74 13.81 -8.02 21.61
N GLN A 75 14.13 -9.24 22.03
CA GLN A 75 14.38 -10.35 21.11
C GLN A 75 13.10 -10.65 20.33
N THR A 76 13.04 -10.20 19.08
CA THR A 76 11.97 -10.59 18.17
C THR A 76 12.30 -11.96 17.63
N THR A 77 11.84 -13.02 18.31
CA THR A 77 11.93 -14.39 17.80
C THR A 77 11.13 -14.46 16.49
N SER A 78 11.86 -14.34 15.37
CA SER A 78 11.46 -14.59 13.99
C SER A 78 9.95 -14.62 13.70
N LEU A 79 9.32 -13.46 13.55
CA LEU A 79 8.03 -13.36 12.85
C LEU A 79 8.29 -13.21 11.36
N ASN A 80 8.49 -14.36 10.72
CA ASN A 80 8.39 -14.63 9.29
C ASN A 80 9.24 -13.75 8.34
N THR A 81 10.51 -14.12 8.26
CA THR A 81 11.34 -13.99 7.07
C THR A 81 10.78 -14.85 5.95
N ILE A 82 9.79 -14.35 5.22
CA ILE A 82 9.58 -14.74 3.83
C ILE A 82 10.00 -13.51 3.01
N ASN A 83 11.24 -13.57 2.50
CA ASN A 83 11.90 -12.58 1.62
C ASN A 83 12.73 -11.47 2.30
N GLN A 84 13.66 -11.81 3.21
CA GLN A 84 14.86 -10.96 3.43
C GLN A 84 15.94 -11.30 2.39
N SER A 85 15.76 -10.85 1.16
CA SER A 85 16.87 -10.58 0.24
C SER A 85 16.38 -9.62 -0.84
N LYS A 86 16.52 -8.33 -0.53
CA LYS A 86 16.89 -7.21 -1.41
C LYS A 86 16.50 -5.93 -0.68
N MET A 87 17.52 -5.32 -0.10
CA MET A 87 17.56 -3.91 0.21
C MET A 87 17.09 -3.15 -1.03
N PHE A 88 16.16 -2.20 -0.88
CA PHE A 88 15.88 -1.24 -1.95
C PHE A 88 15.91 0.16 -1.36
N THR A 89 17.11 0.66 -1.16
CA THR A 89 17.44 1.95 -1.73
C THR A 89 17.74 1.72 -3.20
N ASN A 90 17.11 2.53 -4.05
CA ASN A 90 17.43 2.77 -5.46
C ASN A 90 17.21 1.65 -6.49
N THR A 91 16.59 2.07 -7.59
CA THR A 91 16.60 1.56 -8.98
C THR A 91 16.99 0.10 -9.17
N ASN A 92 16.00 -0.76 -9.39
CA ASN A 92 15.94 -1.75 -10.47
C ASN A 92 14.80 -2.75 -10.19
N TYR A 93 13.75 -2.63 -11.00
CA TYR A 93 12.74 -3.62 -11.34
C TYR A 93 12.99 -5.03 -10.79
N THR A 94 12.19 -5.45 -9.80
CA THR A 94 11.78 -6.85 -9.72
C THR A 94 10.84 -7.09 -10.90
N GLN A 95 11.42 -7.65 -11.97
CA GLN A 95 10.76 -8.22 -13.13
C GLN A 95 9.65 -9.19 -12.70
N TYR A 96 8.44 -8.65 -12.55
CA TYR A 96 7.27 -9.26 -13.16
C TYR A 96 7.05 -8.45 -14.43
N GLN A 97 7.40 -9.03 -15.58
CA GLN A 97 6.98 -8.50 -16.87
C GLN A 97 5.45 -8.72 -16.95
N LEU A 98 4.68 -7.76 -16.47
CA LEU A 98 3.30 -7.57 -16.91
C LEU A 98 3.25 -6.18 -17.51
N GLY A 99 2.87 -6.14 -18.79
CA GLY A 99 3.19 -5.12 -19.79
C GLY A 99 3.12 -3.66 -19.35
N LYS A 100 3.89 -2.85 -20.08
CA LYS A 100 4.04 -1.39 -19.98
C LYS A 100 2.75 -0.58 -20.26
N ASP A 101 1.57 -1.18 -20.14
CA ASP A 101 0.32 -0.61 -20.63
C ASP A 101 -0.76 -0.53 -19.54
N PHE A 102 -0.39 -0.27 -18.29
CA PHE A 102 -1.37 0.12 -17.28
C PHE A 102 -1.78 1.57 -17.56
N ASN A 103 -2.80 1.76 -18.40
CA ASN A 103 -3.49 3.04 -18.56
C ASN A 103 -4.21 3.35 -17.25
N LEU A 104 -3.48 3.99 -16.32
CA LEU A 104 -4.00 4.35 -15.02
C LEU A 104 -4.83 5.64 -15.15
N THR A 105 -6.12 5.49 -15.43
CA THR A 105 -7.04 6.62 -15.32
C THR A 105 -7.29 6.90 -13.83
N VAL A 106 -6.55 7.85 -13.26
CA VAL A 106 -6.76 8.33 -11.90
C VAL A 106 -7.97 9.27 -11.92
N VAL A 107 -9.14 8.76 -11.56
CA VAL A 107 -10.30 9.63 -11.29
C VAL A 107 -10.09 10.20 -9.90
N ARG A 108 -9.52 11.42 -9.83
CA ARG A 108 -9.47 12.18 -8.59
C ARG A 108 -10.85 12.76 -8.33
N ASN A 109 -11.57 12.22 -7.36
CA ASN A 109 -12.68 12.95 -6.75
C ASN A 109 -12.08 14.01 -5.83
N CYS A 110 -11.66 15.13 -6.43
CA CYS A 110 -11.41 16.36 -5.67
C CYS A 110 -12.76 16.85 -5.13
N PRO A 111 -12.93 17.03 -3.81
CA PRO A 111 -14.08 17.75 -3.30
C PRO A 111 -14.01 19.19 -3.84
N VAL A 112 -14.99 19.56 -4.67
CA VAL A 112 -15.20 20.96 -5.06
C VAL A 112 -15.62 21.68 -3.77
N LYS A 113 -14.88 22.75 -3.43
CA LYS A 113 -15.16 23.60 -2.27
C LYS A 113 -16.51 24.28 -2.40
#